data_AF-A0AAW2Q4L3-F1
#
_entry.id   AF-A0AAW2Q4L3-F1
#
_cell.length_a   1.000
_cell.length_b   1.000
_cell.length_c   1.000
_cell.angle_alpha   90.00
_cell.angle_beta   90.00
_cell.angle_gamma   90.00
#
_symmetry.space_group_name_H-M   'P 1'
#
loop_
_entity.id
_entity.type
_entity.pdbx_description
1 polymer ?
#
loop_
_entity_poly.entity_id
_entity_poly.type
_entity_poly.pdbx_seq_one_letter_code
_entity_poly.pdbx_strand_id
1 'polypeptide(L)'
;MASPAMSRSPLQRLSTFKNTAAATPTTTTATAAATPTPLSPVPSHLDTFSSDPIFSAFLSPDFNPTQFSTAALSSGSAASRIEKLQEGLRLLDTQLRHEVLSRHQELLQQLSSVKAAESSLSSLRSSISSLQSSVRHARSELSDPHRVISAQTHQLNNLHSTSLLLQNTLRTLRLIHKLRNLVDSQPDASKWDLSKAAQLHYEILILYNESHLSGIDVVDGELKWVIEIGSKIREEGMKVLEKGLESLNQPEVGLGLQVFYNMGELRGTVDGLVNKYKQMGVKSVSNALDMKAISGGGMVVEVQEGCRDTGHHRLVVGQRQGRLFGRG
;
A
#
# COMPACT_ATOMS: atom_id res chain seq x y z
N MET A 1 -30.17 -7.90 -39.35
CA MET A 1 -28.95 -7.07 -39.52
C MET A 1 -29.30 -5.67 -39.03
N ALA A 2 -29.19 -5.41 -37.74
CA ALA A 2 -29.54 -4.12 -37.14
C ALA A 2 -28.32 -3.61 -36.35
N SER A 3 -27.79 -2.48 -36.80
CA SER A 3 -26.68 -1.76 -36.18
C SER A 3 -27.04 -1.27 -34.78
N PRO A 4 -26.13 -1.32 -33.79
CA PRO A 4 -26.38 -0.70 -32.50
C PRO A 4 -26.03 0.80 -32.57
N ALA A 5 -26.97 1.63 -32.15
CA ALA A 5 -26.80 3.06 -31.96
C ALA A 5 -25.78 3.32 -30.85
N MET A 6 -24.66 3.96 -31.21
CA MET A 6 -23.69 4.49 -30.25
C MET A 6 -24.33 5.67 -29.51
N SER A 7 -24.73 5.43 -28.25
CA SER A 7 -25.17 6.50 -27.35
C SER A 7 -23.97 7.32 -26.91
N ARG A 8 -24.00 8.60 -27.29
CA ARG A 8 -22.98 9.61 -26.98
C ARG A 8 -22.95 9.90 -25.48
N SER A 9 -21.74 10.09 -24.96
CA SER A 9 -21.37 10.35 -23.57
C SER A 9 -22.00 11.64 -22.99
N PRO A 10 -22.37 11.70 -21.70
CA PRO A 10 -22.99 12.88 -21.08
C PRO A 10 -21.98 13.92 -20.55
N LEU A 11 -20.72 13.90 -21.00
CA LEU A 11 -19.66 14.76 -20.47
C LEU A 11 -19.59 16.18 -21.08
N GLN A 12 -20.56 16.58 -21.90
CA GLN A 12 -20.56 17.92 -22.55
C GLN A 12 -21.41 18.99 -21.83
N ARG A 13 -21.87 18.76 -20.59
CA ARG A 13 -22.70 19.73 -19.84
C ARG A 13 -22.02 20.49 -18.70
N LEU A 14 -20.70 20.48 -18.59
CA LEU A 14 -19.96 21.41 -17.73
C LEU A 14 -19.02 22.29 -18.55
N SER A 15 -19.59 23.19 -19.35
CA SER A 15 -18.85 24.24 -20.06
C SER A 15 -19.68 25.53 -20.14
N THR A 16 -20.22 25.96 -19.00
CA THR A 16 -20.75 27.32 -18.83
C THR A 16 -20.19 27.96 -17.56
N PHE A 17 -18.86 28.03 -17.46
CA PHE A 17 -18.21 29.12 -16.75
C PHE A 17 -17.48 29.95 -17.80
N LYS A 18 -18.19 30.95 -18.31
CA LYS A 18 -17.63 31.96 -19.20
C LYS A 18 -16.63 32.78 -18.39
N ASN A 19 -15.38 32.38 -18.50
CA ASN A 19 -14.21 33.14 -18.09
C ASN A 19 -14.20 34.43 -18.92
N THR A 20 -14.69 35.53 -18.34
CA THR A 20 -14.50 36.85 -18.93
C THR A 20 -13.19 37.36 -18.40
N ALA A 21 -12.14 37.14 -19.19
CA ALA A 21 -10.82 37.66 -18.96
C ALA A 21 -10.88 39.18 -18.85
N ALA A 22 -10.29 39.65 -17.75
CA ALA A 22 -9.47 40.85 -17.63
C ALA A 22 -9.47 41.79 -18.85
N ALA A 23 -10.28 42.84 -18.76
CA ALA A 23 -10.00 44.10 -19.43
C ALA A 23 -9.63 45.12 -18.34
N THR A 24 -8.37 45.50 -18.34
CA THR A 24 -7.79 46.66 -17.67
C THR A 24 -8.63 47.92 -17.96
N PRO A 25 -8.85 48.77 -16.96
CA PRO A 25 -8.45 50.15 -17.16
C PRO A 25 -7.56 50.63 -16.01
N THR A 26 -6.39 51.10 -16.40
CA THR A 26 -5.77 52.34 -15.92
C THR A 26 -6.01 52.70 -14.45
N THR A 27 -4.94 52.49 -13.68
CA THR A 27 -4.49 53.36 -12.60
C THR A 27 -4.92 54.80 -12.83
N THR A 28 -6.01 55.19 -12.19
CA THR A 28 -6.35 56.58 -11.95
C THR A 28 -6.47 56.71 -10.44
N THR A 29 -5.47 57.36 -9.89
CA THR A 29 -5.43 58.01 -8.58
C THR A 29 -6.82 58.44 -8.12
N ALA A 30 -7.43 57.66 -7.24
CA ALA A 30 -8.61 58.03 -6.46
C ALA A 30 -8.21 57.89 -4.99
N THR A 31 -7.71 59.01 -4.49
CA THR A 31 -7.78 59.52 -3.12
C THR A 31 -8.19 58.49 -2.07
N ALA A 32 -7.26 58.19 -1.16
CA ALA A 32 -7.54 57.64 0.15
C ALA A 32 -8.61 58.50 0.84
N ALA A 33 -9.88 58.16 0.62
CA ALA A 33 -11.02 58.84 1.20
C ALA A 33 -11.28 58.19 2.55
N ALA A 34 -10.61 58.78 3.55
CA ALA A 34 -11.06 58.88 4.91
C ALA A 34 -11.57 57.58 5.55
N THR A 35 -10.65 56.88 6.22
CA THR A 35 -10.86 56.63 7.66
C THR A 35 -11.61 57.84 8.20
N PRO A 36 -12.79 57.74 8.83
CA PRO A 36 -13.23 58.84 9.65
C PRO A 36 -12.16 58.91 10.73
N THR A 37 -11.23 59.84 10.53
CA THR A 37 -10.49 60.50 11.58
C THR A 37 -11.43 60.60 12.78
N PRO A 38 -10.96 60.40 14.01
CA PRO A 38 -11.66 60.98 15.14
C PRO A 38 -11.61 62.48 14.85
N LEU A 39 -12.66 62.98 14.19
CA LEU A 39 -12.89 64.39 13.99
C LEU A 39 -12.78 64.94 15.40
N SER A 40 -11.84 65.88 15.52
CA SER A 40 -11.45 66.64 16.68
C SER A 40 -12.54 66.67 17.74
N PRO A 41 -12.22 66.57 19.04
CA PRO A 41 -13.23 66.77 20.06
C PRO A 41 -13.84 68.14 19.80
N VAL A 42 -15.05 68.16 19.25
CA VAL A 42 -15.91 69.34 19.25
C VAL A 42 -15.92 69.72 20.72
N PRO A 43 -15.51 70.95 21.09
CA PRO A 43 -15.29 71.32 22.47
C PRO A 43 -16.53 70.87 23.23
N SER A 44 -16.33 69.94 24.17
CA SER A 44 -17.41 69.30 24.90
C SER A 44 -18.30 70.42 25.38
N HIS A 45 -19.54 70.54 24.89
CA HIS A 45 -20.37 71.72 25.17
C HIS A 45 -20.71 71.86 26.67
N LEU A 46 -20.45 70.79 27.43
CA LEU A 46 -20.44 70.74 28.89
C LEU A 46 -19.22 71.45 29.51
N ASP A 47 -18.15 71.72 28.76
CA ASP A 47 -16.99 72.49 29.19
C ASP A 47 -17.38 73.95 29.46
N THR A 48 -18.30 74.53 28.68
CA THR A 48 -18.84 75.87 28.92
C THR A 48 -19.66 75.93 30.22
N PHE A 49 -20.38 74.86 30.55
CA PHE A 49 -21.09 74.74 31.83
C PHE A 49 -20.17 74.39 33.00
N SER A 50 -19.08 73.66 32.74
CA SER A 50 -18.08 73.28 33.74
C SER A 50 -17.17 74.46 34.11
N SER A 51 -17.02 75.44 33.22
CA SER A 51 -16.19 76.63 33.43
C SER A 51 -16.93 77.81 34.08
N ASP A 52 -18.27 77.83 34.08
CA ASP A 52 -19.04 78.84 34.83
C ASP A 52 -19.20 78.40 36.31
N PRO A 53 -18.79 79.23 37.29
CA PRO A 53 -18.92 78.92 38.72
C PRO A 53 -20.37 78.72 39.19
N ILE A 54 -21.37 79.25 38.47
CA ILE A 54 -22.78 79.09 38.79
C ILE A 54 -23.32 77.78 38.22
N PHE A 55 -22.92 77.39 37.01
CA PHE A 55 -23.40 76.16 36.36
C PHE A 55 -22.66 74.91 36.82
N SER A 56 -21.37 75.01 37.14
CA SER A 56 -20.57 73.91 37.72
C SER A 56 -21.15 73.39 39.05
N ALA A 57 -21.79 74.26 39.85
CA ALA A 57 -22.50 73.85 41.06
C ALA A 57 -23.61 72.82 40.79
N PHE A 58 -24.24 72.87 39.61
CA PHE A 58 -25.26 71.89 39.18
C PHE A 58 -24.67 70.58 38.64
N LEU A 59 -23.40 70.58 38.23
CA LEU A 59 -22.69 69.37 37.76
C LEU A 59 -22.09 68.57 38.93
N SER A 60 -22.06 69.14 40.14
CA SER A 60 -21.61 68.47 41.35
C SER A 60 -22.64 67.43 41.82
N PRO A 61 -22.22 66.20 42.19
CA PRO A 61 -23.13 65.15 42.67
C PRO A 61 -23.85 65.48 43.98
N ASP A 62 -23.40 66.48 44.75
CA ASP A 62 -24.00 66.91 46.02
C ASP A 62 -24.87 68.18 45.90
N PHE A 63 -25.36 68.50 44.69
CA PHE A 63 -26.16 69.71 44.46
C PHE A 63 -27.42 69.76 45.35
N ASN A 64 -27.51 70.79 46.20
CA ASN A 64 -28.65 71.01 47.07
C ASN A 64 -29.44 72.28 46.67
N PRO A 65 -30.69 72.13 46.18
CA PRO A 65 -31.48 73.26 45.67
C PRO A 65 -31.86 74.26 46.76
N THR A 66 -32.05 73.80 48.01
CA THR A 66 -32.44 74.70 49.11
C THR A 66 -31.27 75.59 49.49
N GLN A 67 -30.06 75.02 49.65
CA GLN A 67 -28.85 75.80 49.92
C GLN A 67 -28.51 76.77 48.79
N PHE A 68 -28.66 76.35 47.53
CA PHE A 68 -28.46 77.22 46.38
C PHE A 68 -29.42 78.41 46.36
N SER A 69 -30.72 78.15 46.63
CA SER A 69 -31.75 79.21 46.69
C SER A 69 -31.54 80.16 47.88
N THR A 70 -31.19 79.64 49.07
CA THR A 70 -30.88 80.47 50.24
C THR A 70 -29.64 81.33 50.00
N ALA A 71 -28.59 80.79 49.37
CA ALA A 71 -27.39 81.53 49.00
C ALA A 71 -27.62 82.56 47.88
N ALA A 72 -28.69 82.42 47.09
CA ALA A 72 -29.09 83.38 46.07
C ALA A 72 -29.95 84.52 46.64
N LEU A 73 -30.83 84.19 47.60
CA LEU A 73 -31.68 85.15 48.31
C LEU A 73 -30.87 86.01 49.30
N SER A 74 -29.93 85.40 50.03
CA SER A 74 -29.08 86.13 50.98
C SER A 74 -28.07 87.06 50.30
N SER A 75 -27.65 86.74 49.06
CA SER A 75 -26.73 87.59 48.29
C SER A 75 -27.43 88.70 47.50
N GLY A 76 -28.76 88.84 47.58
CA GLY A 76 -29.53 89.88 46.88
C GLY A 76 -29.51 89.79 45.35
N SER A 77 -28.95 88.72 44.77
CA SER A 77 -28.74 88.53 43.32
C SER A 77 -29.64 87.47 42.70
N ALA A 78 -30.75 87.14 43.37
CA ALA A 78 -31.71 86.15 42.93
C ALA A 78 -32.21 86.39 41.49
N ALA A 79 -32.54 87.64 41.14
CA ALA A 79 -32.99 87.99 39.79
C ALA A 79 -31.92 87.74 38.72
N SER A 80 -30.66 88.12 38.97
CA SER A 80 -29.54 87.90 38.05
C SER A 80 -29.17 86.42 37.90
N ARG A 81 -29.30 85.62 38.98
CA ARG A 81 -29.10 84.16 38.90
C ARG A 81 -30.24 83.46 38.15
N ILE A 82 -31.48 83.92 38.30
CA ILE A 82 -32.63 83.43 37.53
C ILE A 82 -32.44 83.76 36.05
N GLU A 83 -32.02 84.98 35.71
CA GLU A 83 -31.75 85.40 34.33
C GLU A 83 -30.60 84.59 33.71
N LYS A 84 -29.51 84.35 34.46
CA LYS A 84 -28.45 83.43 34.04
C LYS A 84 -28.94 82.00 33.87
N LEU A 85 -29.80 81.48 34.75
CA LEU A 85 -30.39 80.15 34.57
C LEU A 85 -31.30 80.07 33.36
N GLN A 86 -32.06 81.13 33.07
CA GLN A 86 -32.89 81.23 31.87
C GLN A 86 -32.03 81.26 30.60
N GLU A 87 -30.92 82.01 30.60
CA GLU A 87 -29.98 82.02 29.48
C GLU A 87 -29.25 80.68 29.34
N GLY A 88 -28.86 80.05 30.45
CA GLY A 88 -28.28 78.70 30.47
C GLY A 88 -29.26 77.64 29.95
N LEU A 89 -30.54 77.74 30.30
CA LEU A 89 -31.60 76.85 29.80
C LEU A 89 -31.84 77.07 28.31
N ARG A 90 -31.85 78.34 27.85
CA ARG A 90 -31.98 78.68 26.43
C ARG A 90 -30.78 78.18 25.63
N LEU A 91 -29.58 78.26 26.22
CA LEU A 91 -28.36 77.72 25.64
C LEU A 91 -28.42 76.19 25.57
N LEU A 92 -28.78 75.50 26.65
CA LEU A 92 -28.98 74.04 26.64
C LEU A 92 -30.02 73.59 25.62
N ASP A 93 -31.16 74.28 25.51
CA ASP A 93 -32.20 73.97 24.52
C ASP A 93 -31.69 74.18 23.09
N THR A 94 -30.95 75.26 22.84
CA THR A 94 -30.34 75.51 21.51
C THR A 94 -29.29 74.46 21.19
N GLN A 95 -28.46 74.07 22.16
CA GLN A 95 -27.41 73.07 22.00
C GLN A 95 -27.99 71.66 21.83
N LEU A 96 -28.98 71.28 22.63
CA LEU A 96 -29.68 70.01 22.49
C LEU A 96 -30.36 69.93 21.11
N ARG A 97 -31.00 71.00 20.65
CA ARG A 97 -31.56 71.04 19.29
C ARG A 97 -30.48 70.90 18.22
N HIS A 98 -29.35 71.59 18.36
CA HIS A 98 -28.27 71.50 17.38
C HIS A 98 -27.65 70.10 17.33
N GLU A 99 -27.36 69.50 18.49
CA GLU A 99 -26.79 68.15 18.59
C GLU A 99 -27.77 67.07 18.11
N VAL A 100 -29.06 67.22 18.43
CA VAL A 100 -30.11 66.32 17.94
C VAL A 100 -30.22 66.43 16.42
N LEU A 101 -30.21 67.65 15.85
CA LEU A 101 -30.30 67.84 14.41
C LEU A 101 -29.04 67.38 13.66
N SER A 102 -27.85 67.58 14.23
CA SER A 102 -26.57 67.18 13.63
C SER A 102 -26.43 65.66 13.60
N ARG A 103 -26.69 64.98 14.72
CA ARG A 103 -26.59 63.50 14.79
C ARG A 103 -27.75 62.77 14.11
N HIS A 104 -28.87 63.44 13.84
CA HIS A 104 -30.01 62.78 13.19
C HIS A 104 -29.64 62.21 11.82
N GLN A 105 -28.89 62.96 11.02
CA GLN A 105 -28.48 62.51 9.69
C GLN A 105 -27.52 61.32 9.77
N GLU A 106 -26.59 61.34 10.73
CA GLU A 106 -25.66 60.22 10.97
C GLU A 106 -26.41 58.97 11.45
N LEU A 107 -27.35 59.10 12.38
CA LEU A 107 -28.17 57.99 12.88
C LEU A 107 -29.03 57.39 11.77
N LEU A 108 -29.61 58.21 10.89
CA LEU A 108 -30.36 57.72 9.73
C LEU A 108 -29.44 57.01 8.72
N GLN A 109 -28.24 57.54 8.48
CA GLN A 109 -27.26 56.90 7.61
C GLN A 109 -26.82 55.54 8.17
N GLN A 110 -26.53 55.47 9.48
CA GLN A 110 -26.21 54.23 10.19
C GLN A 110 -27.38 53.25 10.16
N LEU A 111 -28.61 53.70 10.35
CA LEU A 111 -29.79 52.83 10.24
C LEU A 111 -29.96 52.28 8.82
N SER A 112 -29.70 53.10 7.80
CA SER A 112 -29.75 52.67 6.40
C SER A 112 -28.68 51.64 6.07
N SER A 113 -27.46 51.82 6.59
CA SER A 113 -26.35 50.88 6.36
C SER A 113 -26.57 49.57 7.09
N VAL A 114 -27.13 49.61 8.31
CA VAL A 114 -27.57 48.42 9.03
C VAL A 114 -28.64 47.67 8.22
N LYS A 115 -29.64 48.37 7.68
CA LYS A 115 -30.67 47.75 6.82
C LYS A 115 -30.08 47.14 5.54
N ALA A 116 -29.10 47.80 4.92
CA ALA A 116 -28.39 47.26 3.75
C ALA A 116 -27.56 46.01 4.10
N ALA A 117 -26.91 46.02 5.27
CA ALA A 117 -26.21 44.85 5.79
C ALA A 117 -27.15 43.69 6.09
N GLU A 118 -28.32 43.94 6.69
CA GLU A 118 -29.36 42.93 6.92
C GLU A 118 -29.86 42.31 5.61
N SER A 119 -30.10 43.14 4.59
CA SER A 119 -30.46 42.67 3.24
C SER A 119 -29.38 41.78 2.63
N SER A 120 -28.11 42.21 2.70
CA SER A 120 -26.96 41.43 2.22
C SER A 120 -26.84 40.09 2.97
N LEU A 121 -27.06 40.10 4.29
CA LEU A 121 -27.04 38.92 5.14
C LEU A 121 -28.18 37.96 4.79
N SER A 122 -29.38 38.49 4.51
CA SER A 122 -30.52 37.67 4.05
C SER A 122 -30.23 37.00 2.70
N SER A 123 -29.59 37.71 1.76
CA SER A 123 -29.16 37.18 0.46
C SER A 123 -28.05 36.13 0.59
N LEU A 124 -27.14 36.33 1.54
CA LEU A 124 -26.09 35.36 1.85
C LEU A 124 -26.69 34.09 2.47
N ARG A 125 -27.68 34.22 3.37
CA ARG A 125 -28.40 33.07 3.94
C ARG A 125 -29.13 32.25 2.86
N SER A 126 -29.79 32.90 1.91
CA SER A 126 -30.46 32.19 0.81
C SER A 126 -29.47 31.52 -0.14
N SER A 127 -28.34 32.17 -0.42
CA SER A 127 -27.24 31.61 -1.23
C SER A 127 -26.61 30.39 -0.56
N ILE A 128 -26.36 30.46 0.75
CA ILE A 128 -25.86 29.31 1.53
C ILE A 128 -26.86 28.16 1.49
N SER A 129 -28.15 28.43 1.69
CA SER A 129 -29.19 27.39 1.62
C SER A 129 -29.21 26.72 0.25
N SER A 130 -29.10 27.50 -0.83
CA SER A 130 -29.03 26.99 -2.21
C SER A 130 -27.78 26.14 -2.44
N LEU A 131 -26.62 26.60 -1.97
CA LEU A 131 -25.36 25.86 -2.07
C LEU A 131 -25.40 24.56 -1.28
N GLN A 132 -25.96 24.58 -0.06
CA GLN A 132 -26.18 23.37 0.74
C GLN A 132 -27.05 22.35 0.00
N SER A 133 -28.10 22.81 -0.67
CA SER A 133 -28.95 21.95 -1.50
C SER A 133 -28.18 21.36 -2.68
N SER A 134 -27.42 22.18 -3.42
CA SER A 134 -26.61 21.72 -4.56
C SER A 134 -25.53 20.72 -4.14
N VAL A 135 -24.88 20.92 -2.99
CA VAL A 135 -23.88 19.98 -2.46
C VAL A 135 -24.53 18.66 -2.04
N ARG A 136 -25.71 18.69 -1.42
CA ARG A 136 -26.45 17.46 -1.09
C ARG A 136 -26.84 16.70 -2.36
N HIS A 137 -27.31 17.41 -3.38
CA HIS A 137 -27.65 16.83 -4.68
C HIS A 137 -26.42 16.23 -5.38
N ALA A 138 -25.31 16.96 -5.46
CA ALA A 138 -24.06 16.45 -6.03
C ALA A 138 -23.55 15.21 -5.27
N ARG A 139 -23.67 15.21 -3.94
CA ARG A 139 -23.31 14.05 -3.11
C ARG A 139 -24.21 12.84 -3.40
N SER A 140 -25.53 13.03 -3.55
CA SER A 140 -26.42 11.92 -3.92
C SER A 140 -26.11 11.41 -5.32
N GLU A 141 -25.91 12.31 -6.29
CA GLU A 141 -25.62 11.96 -7.68
C GLU A 141 -24.27 11.27 -7.85
N LEU A 142 -23.27 11.59 -7.01
CA LEU A 142 -21.95 10.95 -7.03
C LEU A 142 -21.91 9.62 -6.24
N SER A 143 -22.80 9.43 -5.28
CA SER A 143 -22.78 8.24 -4.42
C SER A 143 -23.06 6.94 -5.17
N ASP A 144 -24.04 6.97 -6.08
CA ASP A 144 -24.40 5.83 -6.92
C ASP A 144 -23.29 5.41 -7.90
N PRO A 145 -22.71 6.31 -8.73
CA PRO A 145 -21.63 5.94 -9.64
C PRO A 145 -20.38 5.48 -8.88
N HIS A 146 -20.06 6.07 -7.73
CA HIS A 146 -18.95 5.58 -6.89
C HIS A 146 -19.19 4.13 -6.43
N ARG A 147 -20.41 3.82 -5.99
CA ARG A 147 -20.78 2.44 -5.60
C ARG A 147 -20.65 1.47 -6.77
N VAL A 148 -21.15 1.85 -7.94
CA VAL A 148 -21.08 1.00 -9.16
C VAL A 148 -19.63 0.77 -9.59
N ILE A 149 -18.81 1.83 -9.63
CA ILE A 149 -17.38 1.72 -10.01
C ILE A 149 -16.63 0.84 -9.00
N SER A 150 -16.88 1.02 -7.70
CA SER A 150 -16.25 0.17 -6.67
C SER A 150 -16.63 -1.30 -6.83
N ALA A 151 -17.91 -1.60 -7.03
CA ALA A 151 -18.40 -2.96 -7.26
C ALA A 151 -17.82 -3.59 -8.54
N GLN A 152 -17.80 -2.84 -9.64
CA GLN A 152 -17.21 -3.30 -10.91
C GLN A 152 -15.70 -3.49 -10.82
N THR A 153 -15.00 -2.64 -10.08
CA THR A 153 -13.56 -2.79 -9.84
C THR A 153 -13.26 -4.06 -9.05
N HIS A 154 -14.06 -4.35 -8.02
CA HIS A 154 -13.95 -5.59 -7.27
C HIS A 154 -14.24 -6.80 -8.16
N GLN A 155 -15.30 -6.75 -8.99
CA GLN A 155 -15.63 -7.81 -9.92
C GLN A 155 -14.49 -8.05 -10.93
N LEU A 156 -13.92 -6.98 -11.49
CA LEU A 156 -12.81 -7.06 -12.43
C LEU A 156 -11.55 -7.63 -11.77
N ASN A 157 -11.23 -7.20 -10.55
CA ASN A 157 -10.11 -7.73 -9.79
C ASN A 157 -10.29 -9.23 -9.53
N ASN A 158 -11.47 -9.65 -9.09
CA ASN A 158 -11.78 -11.06 -8.85
C ASN A 158 -11.68 -11.89 -10.13
N LEU A 159 -12.20 -11.39 -11.26
CA LEU A 159 -12.06 -12.05 -12.55
C LEU A 159 -10.61 -12.13 -13.01
N HIS A 160 -9.83 -11.06 -12.81
CA HIS A 160 -8.43 -11.05 -13.16
C HIS A 160 -7.62 -12.04 -12.32
N SER A 161 -7.80 -12.04 -10.99
CA SER A 161 -7.19 -13.02 -10.09
C SER A 161 -7.58 -14.45 -10.47
N THR A 162 -8.86 -14.70 -10.78
CA THR A 162 -9.33 -16.03 -11.22
C THR A 162 -8.69 -16.43 -12.55
N SER A 163 -8.57 -15.50 -13.50
CA SER A 163 -7.91 -15.74 -14.79
C SER A 163 -6.42 -16.07 -14.61
N LEU A 164 -5.71 -15.34 -13.75
CA LEU A 164 -4.31 -15.64 -13.45
C LEU A 164 -4.16 -17.02 -12.79
N LEU A 165 -5.03 -17.34 -11.83
CA LEU A 165 -5.04 -18.65 -11.17
C LEU A 165 -5.30 -19.78 -12.17
N LEU A 166 -6.26 -19.60 -13.07
CA LEU A 166 -6.55 -20.55 -14.15
C LEU A 166 -5.37 -20.72 -15.11
N GLN A 167 -4.72 -19.63 -15.51
CA GLN A 167 -3.55 -19.69 -16.40
C GLN A 167 -2.38 -20.43 -15.74
N ASN A 168 -2.10 -20.15 -14.47
CA ASN A 168 -1.07 -20.82 -13.71
C ASN A 168 -1.41 -22.30 -13.52
N THR A 169 -2.66 -22.62 -13.18
CA THR A 169 -3.17 -24.00 -13.09
C THR A 169 -2.97 -24.75 -14.41
N LEU A 170 -3.39 -24.16 -15.54
CA LEU A 170 -3.23 -24.76 -16.86
C LEU A 170 -1.75 -24.97 -17.22
N ARG A 171 -0.88 -24.01 -16.89
CA ARG A 171 0.56 -24.14 -17.14
C ARG A 171 1.15 -25.28 -16.33
N THR A 172 0.82 -25.37 -15.03
CA THR A 172 1.25 -26.46 -14.16
C THR A 172 0.77 -27.80 -14.68
N LEU A 173 -0.53 -27.94 -15.03
CA LEU A 173 -1.08 -29.17 -15.61
C LEU A 173 -0.40 -29.57 -16.93
N ARG A 174 -0.08 -28.61 -17.80
CA ARG A 174 0.67 -28.88 -19.04
C ARG A 174 2.08 -29.40 -18.75
N LEU A 175 2.76 -28.88 -17.74
CA LEU A 175 4.08 -29.36 -17.34
C LEU A 175 4.00 -30.76 -16.73
N ILE A 176 3.01 -31.02 -15.88
CA ILE A 176 2.73 -32.35 -15.34
C ILE A 176 2.49 -33.33 -16.48
N HIS A 177 1.67 -32.97 -17.47
CA HIS A 177 1.41 -33.81 -18.63
C HIS A 177 2.67 -34.06 -19.47
N LYS A 178 3.55 -33.06 -19.64
CA LYS A 178 4.86 -33.26 -20.30
C LYS A 178 5.74 -34.24 -19.53
N LEU A 179 5.80 -34.13 -18.21
CA LEU A 179 6.54 -35.07 -17.37
C LEU A 179 5.96 -36.48 -17.48
N ARG A 180 4.63 -36.60 -17.43
CA ARG A 180 3.92 -37.86 -17.61
C ARG A 180 4.20 -38.49 -18.96
N ASN A 181 4.19 -37.71 -20.04
CA ASN A 181 4.51 -38.21 -21.37
C ASN A 181 5.96 -38.72 -21.47
N LEU A 182 6.93 -38.09 -20.80
CA LEU A 182 8.31 -38.60 -20.76
C LEU A 182 8.41 -39.95 -20.05
N VAL A 183 7.63 -40.12 -18.98
CA VAL A 183 7.59 -41.34 -18.17
C VAL A 183 6.82 -42.46 -18.87
N ASP A 184 5.64 -42.16 -19.41
CA ASP A 184 4.76 -43.14 -20.07
C ASP A 184 5.31 -43.60 -21.43
N SER A 185 6.07 -42.74 -22.13
CA SER A 185 6.69 -43.11 -23.41
C SER A 185 7.79 -44.17 -23.28
N GLN A 186 8.29 -44.40 -22.06
CA GLN A 186 9.39 -45.33 -21.78
C GLN A 186 9.07 -46.12 -20.51
N PRO A 187 8.67 -47.40 -20.60
CA PRO A 187 8.31 -48.19 -19.42
C PRO A 187 9.51 -48.48 -18.50
N ASP A 188 10.74 -48.41 -19.03
CA ASP A 188 11.96 -48.63 -18.27
C ASP A 188 12.47 -47.30 -17.68
N ALA A 189 12.49 -47.19 -16.35
CA ALA A 189 12.96 -45.99 -15.66
C ALA A 189 14.42 -45.62 -15.96
N SER A 190 15.24 -46.62 -16.31
CA SER A 190 16.64 -46.43 -16.72
C SER A 190 16.79 -45.75 -18.09
N LYS A 191 15.73 -45.70 -18.91
CA LYS A 191 15.71 -45.05 -20.23
C LYS A 191 15.08 -43.67 -20.20
N TRP A 192 14.57 -43.23 -19.04
CA TRP A 192 14.09 -41.87 -18.90
C TRP A 192 15.25 -40.90 -19.11
N ASP A 193 14.96 -39.76 -19.74
CA ASP A 193 15.87 -38.63 -19.70
C ASP A 193 15.79 -38.02 -18.29
N LEU A 194 16.54 -38.61 -17.35
CA LEU A 194 16.51 -38.25 -15.93
C LEU A 194 16.78 -36.76 -15.72
N SER A 195 17.71 -36.18 -16.49
CA SER A 195 18.07 -34.76 -16.39
C SER A 195 16.87 -33.86 -16.72
N LYS A 196 16.15 -34.17 -17.81
CA LYS A 196 14.97 -33.41 -18.22
C LYS A 196 13.77 -33.66 -17.32
N ALA A 197 13.58 -34.89 -16.85
CA ALA A 197 12.54 -35.24 -15.89
C ALA A 197 12.72 -34.51 -14.56
N ALA A 198 13.96 -34.46 -14.04
CA ALA A 198 14.33 -33.69 -12.85
C ALA A 198 14.04 -32.19 -13.00
N GLN A 199 14.41 -31.61 -14.16
CA GLN A 199 14.16 -30.19 -14.44
C GLN A 199 12.65 -29.88 -14.45
N LEU A 200 11.85 -30.70 -15.14
CA LEU A 200 10.40 -30.52 -15.19
C LEU A 200 9.75 -30.69 -13.80
N HIS A 201 10.21 -31.68 -13.03
CA HIS A 201 9.73 -31.90 -11.67
C HIS A 201 9.99 -30.66 -10.78
N TYR A 202 11.21 -30.12 -10.82
CA TYR A 202 11.57 -28.93 -10.04
C TYR A 202 10.79 -27.69 -10.50
N GLU A 203 10.63 -27.48 -11.81
CA GLU A 203 9.82 -26.39 -12.35
C GLU A 203 8.36 -26.49 -11.87
N ILE A 204 7.74 -27.68 -11.92
CA ILE A 204 6.37 -27.88 -11.43
C ILE A 204 6.23 -27.48 -9.96
N LEU A 205 7.18 -27.87 -9.11
CA LEU A 205 7.16 -27.54 -7.68
C LEU A 205 7.33 -26.04 -7.41
N ILE A 206 8.22 -25.38 -8.15
CA ILE A 206 8.36 -23.91 -8.06
C ILE A 206 7.04 -23.24 -8.45
N LEU A 207 6.47 -23.62 -9.59
CA LEU A 207 5.26 -22.96 -10.09
C LEU A 207 4.06 -23.17 -9.19
N TYR A 208 3.94 -24.35 -8.59
CA TYR A 208 2.91 -24.65 -7.60
C TYR A 208 3.03 -23.72 -6.37
N ASN A 209 4.24 -23.53 -5.86
CA ASN A 209 4.50 -22.71 -4.67
C ASN A 209 4.38 -21.20 -4.96
N GLU A 210 5.02 -20.70 -6.02
CA GLU A 210 5.02 -19.28 -6.39
C GLU A 210 3.63 -18.79 -6.80
N SER A 211 2.83 -19.66 -7.44
CA SER A 211 1.48 -19.30 -7.89
C SER A 211 0.40 -19.58 -6.85
N HIS A 212 0.78 -20.00 -5.63
CA HIS A 212 -0.12 -20.37 -4.53
C HIS A 212 -1.30 -21.26 -4.98
N LEU A 213 -1.01 -22.33 -5.73
CA LEU A 213 -2.04 -23.24 -6.28
C LEU A 213 -2.60 -24.22 -5.25
N SER A 214 -2.17 -24.12 -3.99
CA SER A 214 -2.63 -24.96 -2.89
C SER A 214 -4.13 -24.81 -2.65
N GLY A 215 -4.85 -25.93 -2.51
CA GLY A 215 -6.29 -25.96 -2.31
C GLY A 215 -7.10 -26.06 -3.61
N ILE A 216 -6.44 -26.16 -4.77
CA ILE A 216 -7.11 -26.51 -6.03
C ILE A 216 -7.08 -28.03 -6.18
N ASP A 217 -8.22 -28.69 -5.96
CA ASP A 217 -8.33 -30.16 -5.94
C ASP A 217 -7.71 -30.87 -7.15
N VAL A 218 -7.86 -30.28 -8.35
CA VAL A 218 -7.32 -30.83 -9.60
C VAL A 218 -5.79 -30.83 -9.59
N VAL A 219 -5.17 -29.75 -9.09
CA VAL A 219 -3.71 -29.64 -9.02
C VAL A 219 -3.17 -30.49 -7.88
N ASP A 220 -3.84 -30.47 -6.73
CA ASP A 220 -3.44 -31.24 -5.54
C ASP A 220 -3.53 -32.75 -5.77
N GLY A 221 -4.52 -33.20 -6.58
CA GLY A 221 -4.63 -34.58 -7.02
C GLY A 221 -3.43 -35.03 -7.86
N GLU A 222 -3.07 -34.23 -8.86
CA GLU A 222 -1.93 -34.51 -9.74
C GLU A 222 -0.58 -34.34 -9.02
N LEU A 223 -0.50 -33.42 -8.05
CA LEU A 223 0.73 -33.16 -7.28
C LEU A 223 1.20 -34.38 -6.49
N LYS A 224 0.27 -35.23 -6.00
CA LYS A 224 0.62 -36.50 -5.33
C LYS A 224 1.47 -37.38 -6.26
N TRP A 225 1.04 -37.53 -7.51
CA TRP A 225 1.79 -38.27 -8.52
C TRP A 225 3.14 -37.59 -8.82
N VAL A 226 3.19 -36.25 -8.89
CA VAL A 226 4.45 -35.50 -9.10
C VAL A 226 5.45 -35.75 -7.97
N ILE A 227 5.01 -35.84 -6.72
CA ILE A 227 5.87 -36.15 -5.57
C ILE A 227 6.39 -37.59 -5.67
N GLU A 228 5.52 -38.55 -6.00
CA GLU A 228 5.91 -39.96 -6.18
C GLU A 228 6.95 -40.15 -7.29
N ILE A 229 6.72 -39.54 -8.46
CA ILE A 229 7.68 -39.63 -9.57
C ILE A 229 8.99 -38.91 -9.25
N GLY A 230 8.94 -37.80 -8.49
CA GLY A 230 10.14 -37.13 -7.98
C GLY A 230 11.00 -38.05 -7.11
N SER A 231 10.38 -38.89 -6.26
CA SER A 231 11.09 -39.91 -5.49
C SER A 231 11.77 -40.94 -6.40
N LYS A 232 11.08 -41.41 -7.44
CA LYS A 232 11.64 -42.37 -8.40
C LYS A 232 12.81 -41.77 -9.21
N ILE A 233 12.70 -40.50 -9.61
CA ILE A 233 13.79 -39.78 -10.31
C ILE A 233 15.03 -39.69 -9.43
N ARG A 234 14.87 -39.41 -8.12
CA ARG A 234 15.98 -39.41 -7.17
C ARG A 234 16.62 -40.78 -7.00
N GLU A 235 15.79 -41.83 -6.89
CA GLU A 235 16.27 -43.20 -6.72
C GLU A 235 17.09 -43.66 -7.94
N GLU A 236 16.56 -43.49 -9.15
CA GLU A 236 17.30 -43.84 -10.38
C GLU A 236 18.51 -42.93 -10.60
N GLY A 237 18.41 -41.63 -10.26
CA GLY A 237 19.54 -40.70 -10.30
C GLY A 237 20.68 -41.12 -9.37
N MET A 238 20.36 -41.56 -8.15
CA MET A 238 21.33 -42.10 -7.20
C MET A 238 21.96 -43.40 -7.72
N LYS A 239 21.14 -44.30 -8.26
CA LYS A 239 21.60 -45.57 -8.82
C LYS A 239 22.56 -45.38 -10.00
N VAL A 240 22.27 -44.44 -10.90
CA VAL A 240 23.16 -44.07 -12.01
C VAL A 240 24.46 -43.47 -11.47
N LEU A 241 24.39 -42.62 -10.45
CA LEU A 241 25.56 -42.00 -9.83
C LEU A 241 26.46 -43.02 -9.14
N GLU A 242 25.90 -43.94 -8.35
CA GLU A 242 26.64 -45.00 -7.67
C GLU A 242 27.27 -45.98 -8.66
N LYS A 243 26.49 -46.44 -9.65
CA LYS A 243 27.00 -47.28 -10.73
C LYS A 243 28.13 -46.59 -11.50
N GLY A 244 27.97 -45.31 -11.81
CA GLY A 244 28.99 -44.51 -12.49
C GLY A 244 30.27 -44.40 -11.66
N LEU A 245 30.14 -44.28 -10.34
CA LEU A 245 31.29 -44.16 -9.44
C LEU A 245 31.99 -45.51 -9.21
N GLU A 246 31.25 -46.61 -9.12
CA GLU A 246 31.80 -47.98 -9.03
C GLU A 246 32.49 -48.41 -10.33
N SER A 247 31.91 -48.06 -11.48
CA SER A 247 32.45 -48.39 -12.81
C SER A 247 33.47 -47.37 -13.32
N LEU A 248 33.75 -46.30 -12.56
CA LEU A 248 34.62 -45.18 -12.95
C LEU A 248 34.18 -44.51 -14.27
N ASN A 249 32.89 -44.57 -14.58
CA ASN A 249 32.29 -44.08 -15.79
C ASN A 249 31.90 -42.60 -15.66
N GLN A 250 32.81 -41.71 -16.02
CA GLN A 250 32.65 -40.25 -15.94
C GLN A 250 31.33 -39.70 -16.52
N PRO A 251 30.84 -40.12 -17.70
CA PRO A 251 29.56 -39.61 -18.20
C PRO A 251 28.35 -40.03 -17.35
N GLU A 252 28.35 -41.22 -16.75
CA GLU A 252 27.28 -41.64 -15.83
C GLU A 252 27.32 -40.84 -14.52
N VAL A 253 28.52 -40.56 -14.00
CA VAL A 253 28.70 -39.67 -12.84
C VAL A 253 28.22 -38.25 -13.14
N GLY A 254 28.58 -37.71 -14.30
CA GLY A 254 28.14 -36.39 -14.74
C GLY A 254 26.61 -36.30 -14.89
N LEU A 255 25.99 -37.33 -15.48
CA LEU A 255 24.55 -37.43 -15.62
C LEU A 255 23.85 -37.47 -14.25
N GLY A 256 24.31 -38.35 -13.35
CA GLY A 256 23.76 -38.45 -11.98
C GLY A 256 23.85 -37.13 -11.21
N LEU A 257 25.00 -36.44 -11.25
CA LEU A 257 25.15 -35.13 -10.62
C LEU A 257 24.24 -34.06 -11.25
N GLN A 258 24.07 -34.09 -12.57
CA GLN A 258 23.19 -33.15 -13.27
C GLN A 258 21.72 -33.29 -12.83
N VAL A 259 21.25 -34.52 -12.57
CA VAL A 259 19.91 -34.78 -12.03
C VAL A 259 19.73 -34.06 -10.68
N PHE A 260 20.65 -34.24 -9.75
CA PHE A 260 20.57 -33.59 -8.43
C PHE A 260 20.77 -32.06 -8.49
N TYR A 261 21.55 -31.56 -9.45
CA TYR A 261 21.62 -30.13 -9.74
C TYR A 261 20.25 -29.58 -10.19
N ASN A 262 19.61 -30.24 -11.15
CA ASN A 262 18.32 -29.83 -11.68
C ASN A 262 17.19 -29.93 -10.64
N MET A 263 17.31 -30.81 -9.65
CA MET A 263 16.37 -30.90 -8.52
C MET A 263 16.64 -29.90 -7.39
N GLY A 264 17.77 -29.17 -7.43
CA GLY A 264 18.16 -28.23 -6.38
C GLY A 264 18.81 -28.86 -5.13
N GLU A 265 19.17 -30.15 -5.19
CA GLU A 265 19.65 -30.94 -4.03
C GLU A 265 21.14 -31.36 -4.15
N LEU A 266 21.88 -30.80 -5.12
CA LEU A 266 23.26 -31.21 -5.44
C LEU A 266 24.20 -31.20 -4.22
N ARG A 267 24.21 -30.09 -3.46
CA ARG A 267 25.14 -29.92 -2.34
C ARG A 267 24.98 -31.03 -1.30
N GLY A 268 23.74 -31.27 -0.84
CA GLY A 268 23.46 -32.30 0.15
C GLY A 268 23.81 -33.71 -0.34
N THR A 269 23.55 -33.97 -1.62
CA THR A 269 23.87 -35.26 -2.24
C THR A 269 25.39 -35.49 -2.33
N VAL A 270 26.14 -34.50 -2.79
CA VAL A 270 27.61 -34.59 -2.91
C VAL A 270 28.26 -34.71 -1.54
N ASP A 271 27.85 -33.90 -0.55
CA ASP A 271 28.39 -33.96 0.81
C ASP A 271 28.11 -35.34 1.44
N GLY A 272 26.90 -35.87 1.25
CA GLY A 272 26.53 -37.22 1.69
C GLY A 272 27.38 -38.31 1.04
N LEU A 273 27.62 -38.21 -0.27
CA LEU A 273 28.42 -39.17 -1.02
C LEU A 273 29.90 -39.12 -0.60
N VAL A 274 30.48 -37.93 -0.50
CA VAL A 274 31.85 -37.72 -0.02
C VAL A 274 32.01 -38.29 1.39
N ASN A 275 31.05 -38.05 2.29
CA ASN A 275 31.09 -38.61 3.63
C ASN A 275 30.95 -40.15 3.63
N LYS A 276 30.10 -40.73 2.78
CA LYS A 276 29.96 -42.18 2.59
C LYS A 276 31.29 -42.81 2.15
N TYR A 277 31.94 -42.29 1.11
CA TYR A 277 33.22 -42.83 0.64
C TYR A 277 34.37 -42.56 1.61
N LYS A 278 34.39 -41.42 2.31
CA LYS A 278 35.33 -41.17 3.40
C LYS A 278 35.21 -42.24 4.49
N GLN A 279 33.99 -42.55 4.94
CA GLN A 279 33.75 -43.59 5.94
C GLN A 279 34.13 -44.98 5.43
N MET A 280 33.83 -45.31 4.17
CA MET A 280 34.26 -46.56 3.55
C MET A 280 35.78 -46.67 3.50
N GLY A 281 36.48 -45.60 3.14
CA GLY A 281 37.95 -45.53 3.16
C GLY A 281 38.52 -45.74 4.57
N VAL A 282 37.97 -45.04 5.57
CA VAL A 282 38.38 -45.21 6.98
C VAL A 282 38.16 -46.64 7.46
N LYS A 283 37.01 -47.25 7.14
CA LYS A 283 36.72 -48.66 7.47
C LYS A 283 37.68 -49.62 6.75
N SER A 284 37.93 -49.41 5.47
CA SER A 284 38.88 -50.21 4.68
C SER A 284 40.30 -50.15 5.28
N VAL A 285 40.79 -48.95 5.60
CA VAL A 285 42.09 -48.75 6.25
C VAL A 285 42.12 -49.37 7.64
N SER A 286 41.06 -49.18 8.45
CA SER A 286 40.97 -49.79 9.78
C SER A 286 40.96 -51.30 9.73
N ASN A 287 40.28 -51.91 8.75
CA ASN A 287 40.27 -53.35 8.55
C ASN A 287 41.63 -53.87 8.05
N ALA A 288 42.29 -53.15 7.15
CA ALA A 288 43.62 -53.50 6.66
C ALA A 288 44.70 -53.38 7.75
N LEU A 289 44.49 -52.49 8.73
CA LEU A 289 45.39 -52.26 9.87
C LEU A 289 44.97 -53.02 11.15
N ASP A 290 43.94 -53.86 11.10
CA ASP A 290 43.51 -54.66 12.27
C ASP A 290 44.53 -55.77 12.54
N MET A 291 45.32 -55.57 13.60
CA MET A 291 46.38 -56.47 14.06
C MET A 291 45.91 -57.92 14.27
N LYS A 292 44.61 -58.17 14.52
CA LYS A 292 44.08 -59.55 14.62
C LYS A 292 43.98 -60.28 13.29
N ALA A 293 43.70 -59.57 12.19
CA ALA A 293 43.72 -60.14 10.84
C ALA A 293 45.15 -60.35 10.32
N ILE A 294 46.08 -59.47 10.73
CA ILE A 294 47.49 -59.53 10.34
C ILE A 294 48.24 -60.62 11.14
N SER A 295 47.91 -60.82 12.42
CA SER A 295 48.56 -61.81 13.30
C SER A 295 48.05 -63.24 13.12
N GLY A 296 46.88 -63.47 12.52
CA GLY A 296 46.34 -64.80 12.23
C GLY A 296 46.84 -65.45 10.93
N GLY A 297 47.49 -64.67 10.05
CA GLY A 297 48.08 -65.14 8.79
C GLY A 297 49.54 -65.63 8.90
N GLY A 298 50.14 -65.54 10.09
CA GLY A 298 51.48 -66.04 10.38
C GLY A 298 51.48 -67.53 10.74
N MET A 299 51.10 -68.41 9.80
CA MET A 299 51.22 -69.86 9.99
C MET A 299 52.29 -70.43 9.05
N VAL A 300 53.48 -70.61 9.62
CA VAL A 300 54.48 -71.64 9.37
C VAL A 300 54.83 -71.92 7.89
N VAL A 301 55.91 -71.31 7.43
CA VAL A 301 56.74 -71.86 6.34
C VAL A 301 57.43 -73.10 6.91
N GLU A 302 56.83 -74.27 6.70
CA GLU A 302 57.47 -75.56 6.91
C GLU A 302 58.30 -75.90 5.67
N VAL A 303 59.61 -75.90 5.83
CA VAL A 303 60.58 -76.39 4.85
C VAL A 303 60.51 -77.91 4.85
N GLN A 304 59.98 -78.52 3.79
CA GLN A 304 60.13 -79.95 3.52
C GLN A 304 60.78 -80.13 2.14
N GLU A 305 62.04 -80.57 2.17
CA GLU A 305 62.75 -81.16 1.05
C GLU A 305 61.95 -82.32 0.44
N GLY A 306 61.88 -82.35 -0.90
CA GLY A 306 61.18 -83.39 -1.64
C GLY A 306 61.67 -83.46 -3.08
N CYS A 307 62.84 -84.05 -3.26
CA CYS A 307 63.40 -84.46 -4.55
C CYS A 307 62.45 -85.43 -5.26
N ARG A 308 61.97 -85.14 -6.49
CA ARG A 308 61.97 -86.07 -7.66
C ARG A 308 61.16 -85.57 -8.87
N ASP A 309 61.91 -85.53 -9.97
CA ASP A 309 61.57 -86.10 -11.28
C ASP A 309 60.77 -85.27 -12.29
N THR A 310 61.56 -84.71 -13.22
CA THR A 310 61.19 -84.23 -14.55
C THR A 310 60.79 -85.38 -15.47
N GLY A 311 59.52 -85.41 -15.89
CA GLY A 311 59.01 -86.35 -16.89
C GLY A 311 58.08 -85.69 -17.89
N HIS A 312 58.59 -85.51 -19.12
CA HIS A 312 57.87 -85.17 -20.34
C HIS A 312 56.65 -86.09 -20.61
N HIS A 313 55.57 -85.54 -21.17
CA HIS A 313 54.69 -86.06 -22.25
C HIS A 313 53.29 -85.41 -22.14
N ARG A 314 52.84 -84.56 -23.07
CA ARG A 314 52.35 -84.79 -24.45
C ARG A 314 50.83 -84.54 -24.51
N LEU A 315 50.48 -83.51 -25.27
CA LEU A 315 49.23 -83.29 -26.02
C LEU A 315 48.32 -84.52 -26.20
N VAL A 316 47.06 -84.40 -25.79
CA VAL A 316 45.92 -85.03 -26.48
C VAL A 316 44.72 -84.07 -26.51
N VAL A 317 44.32 -83.79 -27.74
CA VAL A 317 43.08 -83.15 -28.20
C VAL A 317 41.90 -84.07 -27.90
N GLY A 318 40.78 -83.51 -27.43
CA GLY A 318 39.53 -84.24 -27.26
C GLY A 318 38.30 -83.34 -27.35
N GLN A 319 37.80 -83.13 -28.56
CA GLN A 319 36.45 -82.66 -28.85
C GLN A 319 35.39 -83.67 -28.39
N ARG A 320 34.27 -83.19 -27.83
CA ARG A 320 32.89 -83.70 -27.97
C ARG A 320 31.98 -82.71 -27.23
N GLN A 321 31.26 -81.80 -27.89
CA GLN A 321 30.06 -82.00 -28.68
C GLN A 321 28.90 -82.65 -27.92
N GLY A 322 28.02 -81.79 -27.40
CA GLY A 322 26.62 -81.79 -27.82
C GLY A 322 25.58 -82.34 -26.84
N ARG A 323 24.43 -81.64 -26.88
CA ARG A 323 23.07 -82.02 -26.49
C ARG A 323 22.71 -81.80 -25.02
N LEU A 324 21.50 -81.39 -24.68
CA LEU A 324 20.31 -80.80 -25.34
C LEU A 324 19.40 -80.41 -24.15
N PHE A 325 18.45 -79.48 -24.36
CA PHE A 325 17.09 -79.43 -23.78
C PHE A 325 16.85 -80.04 -22.38
N GLY A 326 16.26 -79.35 -21.40
CA GLY A 326 15.14 -78.42 -21.50
C GLY A 326 14.04 -78.85 -20.51
N ARG A 327 13.38 -77.84 -19.93
CA ARG A 327 12.09 -77.84 -19.20
C ARG A 327 11.98 -78.52 -17.83
N GLY A 328 11.40 -77.73 -16.93
CA GLY A 328 10.92 -78.02 -15.59
C GLY A 328 10.63 -76.68 -14.93
#